data_AF-A0A2V6JEH2-F1
#
_entry.id   AF-A0A2V6JEH2-F1
#
_cell.length_a   1.000
_cell.length_b   1.000
_cell.length_c   1.000
_cell.angle_alpha   90.00
_cell.angle_beta   90.00
_cell.angle_gamma   90.00
#
_symmetry.space_group_name_H-M   'P 1'
#
loop_
_entity.id
_entity.type
_entity.pdbx_description
1 polymer ?
#
loop_
_entity_poly.entity_id
_entity_poly.type
_entity_poly.pdbx_seq_one_letter_code
_entity_poly.pdbx_strand_id
1 'polypeptide(L)'
;MGDRWRRQINGGHVHSDYLNNIALGICLVGDFNRGQPTRRQLEACEELISYLRKRCGKIDAHYAVVRPHREVNPPQWATDCPGDAFPYSWFRRFQE
;
A
#
# COMPACT_ATOMS: atom_id res chain seq x y z
N MET A 1 12.56 18.01 -6.49
CA MET A 1 11.58 17.15 -5.80
C MET A 1 10.35 18.00 -5.47
N GLY A 2 9.28 17.94 -6.25
CA GLY A 2 8.06 18.71 -5.94
C GLY A 2 7.09 18.89 -7.11
N ASP A 3 7.58 18.79 -8.34
CA ASP A 3 6.79 18.82 -9.58
C ASP A 3 6.29 17.43 -10.02
N ARG A 4 6.83 16.35 -9.43
CA ARG A 4 6.54 14.95 -9.80
C ARG A 4 5.04 14.65 -9.87
N TRP A 5 4.26 15.13 -8.90
CA TRP A 5 2.81 14.90 -8.84
C TRP A 5 2.04 15.61 -9.96
N ARG A 6 2.51 16.79 -10.42
CA ARG A 6 1.90 17.52 -11.54
C ARG A 6 2.11 16.81 -12.88
N ARG A 7 3.22 16.09 -12.98
CA ARG A 7 3.64 15.37 -14.20
C ARG A 7 3.16 13.91 -14.22
N GLN A 8 2.48 13.46 -13.16
CA GLN A 8 2.00 12.09 -13.00
C GLN A 8 3.06 11.02 -13.35
N ILE A 9 4.30 11.25 -12.92
CA ILE A 9 5.39 10.32 -13.20
C ILE A 9 5.34 9.12 -12.25
N ASN A 10 5.96 8.01 -12.68
CA ASN A 10 6.01 6.76 -11.93
C ASN A 10 6.42 6.97 -10.46
N GLY A 11 5.83 6.16 -9.60
CA GLY A 11 6.23 6.02 -8.21
C GLY A 11 7.65 5.49 -8.07
N GLY A 12 8.10 5.38 -6.82
CA GLY A 12 9.36 4.72 -6.45
C GLY A 12 9.19 4.00 -5.12
N HIS A 13 8.02 3.39 -4.93
CA HIS A 13 7.57 2.84 -3.64
C HIS A 13 7.85 1.34 -3.51
N VAL A 14 8.04 0.63 -4.61
CA VAL A 14 8.42 -0.79 -4.67
C VAL A 14 9.60 -1.00 -5.63
N HIS A 15 10.31 -2.13 -5.52
CA HIS A 15 11.40 -2.50 -6.43
C HIS A 15 10.85 -3.09 -7.75
N SER A 16 10.03 -2.32 -8.47
CA SER A 16 9.43 -2.72 -9.75
C SER A 16 8.92 -1.51 -10.53
N ASP A 17 9.48 -1.22 -11.71
CA ASP A 17 9.02 -0.13 -12.57
C ASP A 17 7.57 -0.31 -13.01
N TYR A 18 7.17 -1.55 -13.30
CA TYR A 18 5.80 -1.87 -13.67
C TYR A 18 4.82 -1.53 -12.54
N LEU A 19 5.08 -2.00 -11.31
CA LEU A 19 4.19 -1.72 -10.18
C LEU A 19 4.25 -0.26 -9.75
N ASN A 20 5.40 0.41 -9.89
CA ASN A 20 5.50 1.85 -9.70
C ASN A 20 4.67 2.66 -10.70
N ASN A 21 4.33 2.08 -11.86
CA ASN A 21 3.48 2.69 -12.88
C ASN A 21 1.98 2.38 -12.67
N ILE A 22 1.63 1.17 -12.25
CA ILE A 22 0.23 0.71 -12.19
C ILE A 22 -0.38 0.63 -10.79
N ALA A 23 0.43 0.72 -9.73
CA ALA A 23 -0.02 0.55 -8.35
C ALA A 23 0.19 1.81 -7.50
N LEU A 24 -0.68 1.97 -6.49
CA LEU A 24 -0.60 3.04 -5.51
C LEU A 24 0.12 2.55 -4.25
N GLY A 25 1.16 3.27 -3.83
CA GLY A 25 1.81 3.07 -2.54
C GLY A 25 1.15 3.95 -1.47
N ILE A 26 0.64 3.33 -0.40
CA ILE A 26 0.10 4.05 0.78
C ILE A 26 1.09 3.86 1.93
N CYS A 27 1.63 4.96 2.44
CA CYS A 27 2.58 4.96 3.54
C CYS A 27 1.91 5.50 4.81
N LEU A 28 1.95 4.73 5.89
CA LEU A 28 1.59 5.20 7.22
C LEU A 28 2.86 5.67 7.94
N VAL A 29 2.84 6.89 8.47
CA VAL A 29 4.00 7.47 9.15
C VAL A 29 4.25 6.75 10.48
N GLY A 30 5.40 6.09 10.60
CA GLY A 30 5.83 5.37 11.80
C GLY A 30 6.89 4.32 11.51
N ASP A 31 7.48 3.75 12.57
CA ASP A 31 8.28 2.53 12.52
C ASP A 31 7.49 1.39 13.16
N PHE A 32 6.81 0.59 12.32
CA PHE A 32 5.99 -0.51 12.81
C PHE A 32 6.76 -1.82 13.01
N ASN A 33 8.09 -1.79 13.07
CA ASN A 33 8.84 -2.85 13.74
C ASN A 33 8.84 -2.62 15.27
N ARG A 34 8.69 -1.38 15.72
CA ARG A 34 8.79 -0.99 17.15
C ARG A 34 7.44 -0.78 17.84
N GLY A 35 6.36 -0.66 17.08
CA GLY A 35 5.03 -0.44 17.63
C GLY A 35 3.94 -0.65 16.58
N GLN A 36 2.68 -0.72 17.04
CA GLN A 36 1.56 -0.82 16.12
C GLN A 36 1.17 0.57 15.58
N PRO A 37 0.62 0.63 14.34
CA PRO A 37 -0.08 1.83 13.90
C PRO A 37 -1.22 2.16 14.87
N THR A 38 -1.49 3.44 15.04
CA THR A 38 -2.63 3.87 15.86
C THR A 38 -3.94 3.42 15.22
N ARG A 39 -4.99 3.24 16.04
CA ARG A 39 -6.33 2.91 15.52
C ARG A 39 -6.80 3.90 14.47
N ARG A 40 -6.57 5.21 14.69
CA ARG A 40 -6.94 6.27 13.74
C ARG A 40 -6.18 6.18 12.41
N GLN A 41 -4.92 5.75 12.41
CA GLN A 41 -4.17 5.52 11.18
C GLN A 41 -4.76 4.36 10.38
N LEU A 42 -5.15 3.27 11.04
CA LEU A 42 -5.79 2.13 10.39
C LEU A 42 -7.18 2.49 9.83
N GLU A 43 -8.00 3.21 10.62
CA GLU A 43 -9.33 3.69 10.20
C GLU A 43 -9.22 4.61 8.96
N ALA A 44 -8.34 5.61 9.00
CA ALA A 44 -8.12 6.51 7.87
C ALA A 44 -7.56 5.78 6.63
N CYS A 45 -6.69 4.79 6.83
CA CYS A 45 -6.16 3.97 5.75
C CYS A 45 -7.27 3.13 5.09
N GLU A 46 -8.14 2.52 5.91
CA GLU A 46 -9.29 1.75 5.44
C GLU A 46 -10.25 2.61 4.61
N GLU A 47 -10.59 3.81 5.10
CA GLU A 47 -11.41 4.77 4.36
C GLU A 47 -10.77 5.16 3.02
N LEU A 48 -9.47 5.46 3.00
CA LEU A 48 -8.74 5.80 1.79
C LEU A 48 -8.75 4.64 0.78
N ILE A 49 -8.49 3.41 1.23
CA ILE A 49 -8.52 2.21 0.37
C ILE A 49 -9.92 2.00 -0.21
N SER A 50 -10.96 2.11 0.62
CA SER A 50 -12.37 1.99 0.19
C SER A 50 -12.71 3.05 -0.86
N TYR A 51 -12.31 4.29 -0.63
CA TYR A 51 -12.49 5.38 -1.58
C TYR A 51 -11.77 5.11 -2.92
N LEU A 52 -10.49 4.74 -2.87
CA LEU A 52 -9.69 4.49 -4.08
C LEU A 52 -10.22 3.31 -4.89
N ARG A 53 -10.61 2.20 -4.24
CA ARG A 53 -11.25 1.06 -4.91
C ARG A 53 -12.53 1.45 -5.63
N LYS A 54 -13.39 2.25 -4.98
CA LYS A 54 -14.62 2.76 -5.60
C LYS A 54 -14.31 3.71 -6.76
N ARG A 55 -13.33 4.60 -6.60
CA ARG A 55 -12.94 5.58 -7.61
C ARG A 55 -12.29 4.95 -8.85
N CYS A 56 -11.43 3.96 -8.66
CA CYS A 56 -10.75 3.25 -9.75
C CYS A 56 -11.62 2.18 -10.40
N GLY A 57 -12.67 1.72 -9.72
CA GLY A 57 -13.58 0.69 -10.21
C GLY A 57 -13.01 -0.72 -10.08
N LYS A 58 -13.71 -1.66 -10.72
CA LYS A 58 -13.33 -3.08 -10.76
C LYS A 58 -12.52 -3.40 -12.02
N ILE A 59 -11.54 -4.27 -11.89
CA ILE A 59 -10.77 -4.86 -12.99
C ILE A 59 -11.11 -6.35 -12.99
N ASP A 60 -11.59 -6.87 -14.12
CA ASP A 60 -12.03 -8.27 -14.25
C ASP A 60 -13.01 -8.71 -13.15
N ALA A 61 -13.99 -7.85 -12.83
CA ALA A 61 -14.99 -8.03 -11.76
C ALA A 61 -14.47 -7.99 -10.30
N HIS A 62 -13.18 -7.76 -10.09
CA HIS A 62 -12.54 -7.67 -8.77
C HIS A 62 -12.09 -6.24 -8.44
N TYR A 63 -12.07 -5.90 -7.15
CA TYR A 63 -11.41 -4.66 -6.71
C TYR A 63 -9.89 -4.82 -6.71
N ALA A 64 -9.17 -3.70 -6.82
CA ALA A 64 -7.71 -3.70 -6.76
C ALA A 64 -7.21 -4.41 -5.48
N VAL A 65 -6.27 -5.35 -5.64
CA VAL A 65 -5.69 -6.13 -4.54
C VAL A 65 -4.90 -5.21 -3.60
N VAL A 66 -5.00 -5.43 -2.29
CA VAL A 66 -4.23 -4.72 -1.27
C VAL A 66 -3.27 -5.72 -0.62
N ARG A 67 -1.96 -5.43 -0.66
CA ARG A 67 -0.92 -6.29 -0.09
C ARG A 67 0.07 -5.48 0.76
N PRO A 68 0.66 -6.06 1.81
CA PRO A 68 1.80 -5.45 2.49
C PRO A 68 3.03 -5.40 1.56
N HIS A 69 3.86 -4.37 1.68
CA HIS A 69 5.05 -4.19 0.83
C HIS A 69 6.00 -5.41 0.88
N ARG A 70 6.15 -6.04 2.05
CA ARG A 70 6.94 -7.28 2.27
C ARG A 70 6.58 -8.42 1.32
N GLU A 71 5.34 -8.48 0.83
CA GLU A 71 4.89 -9.53 -0.09
C GLU A 71 5.01 -9.17 -1.58
N VAL A 72 5.45 -7.95 -1.89
CA VAL A 72 5.45 -7.42 -3.27
C VAL A 72 6.83 -7.51 -3.90
N ASN A 73 7.89 -7.18 -3.15
CA ASN A 73 9.25 -7.26 -3.68
C ASN A 73 9.72 -8.73 -3.75
N PRO A 74 10.53 -9.09 -4.76
CA PRO A 74 11.10 -10.43 -4.83
C PRO A 74 12.19 -10.63 -3.77
N PRO A 75 12.56 -11.88 -3.44
CA PRO A 75 13.41 -12.19 -2.28
C PRO A 75 14.75 -11.45 -2.22
N GLN A 76 15.37 -11.18 -3.37
CA GLN A 76 16.64 -10.44 -3.46
C GLN A 76 16.53 -8.95 -3.08
N TRP A 77 15.32 -8.39 -3.03
CA TRP A 77 15.02 -7.02 -2.60
C TRP A 77 13.96 -7.02 -1.49
N ALA A 78 14.04 -8.01 -0.59
CA ALA A 78 13.16 -8.12 0.56
C ALA A 78 13.16 -6.84 1.40
N THR A 79 12.01 -6.55 2.00
CA THR A 79 11.81 -5.41 2.89
C THR A 79 11.01 -5.85 4.11
N ASP A 80 11.30 -5.23 5.25
CA ASP A 80 10.54 -5.38 6.48
C ASP A 80 9.21 -4.61 6.44
N CYS A 81 9.04 -3.61 5.56
CA CYS A 81 7.84 -2.80 5.42
C CYS A 81 6.56 -3.66 5.20
N PRO A 82 5.44 -3.41 5.90
CA PRO A 82 5.17 -2.27 6.78
C PRO A 82 5.74 -2.36 8.20
N GLY A 83 6.36 -3.47 8.59
CA GLY A 83 7.01 -3.68 9.88
C GLY A 83 6.45 -4.90 10.62
N ASP A 84 7.27 -5.57 11.41
CA ASP A 84 6.92 -6.84 12.09
C ASP A 84 5.76 -6.72 13.08
N ALA A 85 5.61 -5.57 13.73
CA ALA A 85 4.52 -5.30 14.67
C ALA A 85 3.25 -4.81 13.96
N PHE A 86 3.25 -4.60 12.64
CA PHE A 86 2.05 -4.25 11.91
C PHE A 86 1.01 -5.38 12.00
N PRO A 87 -0.28 -5.09 12.22
CA PRO A 87 -1.30 -6.14 12.33
C PRO A 87 -1.61 -6.74 10.95
N TYR A 88 -0.84 -7.71 10.47
CA TYR A 88 -1.03 -8.33 9.14
C TYR A 88 -2.43 -8.93 8.94
N SER A 89 -3.09 -9.36 10.02
CA SER A 89 -4.49 -9.79 10.00
C SER A 89 -5.47 -8.72 9.51
N TRP A 90 -5.13 -7.43 9.63
CA TRP A 90 -5.92 -6.30 9.16
C TRP A 90 -6.13 -6.32 7.64
N PHE A 91 -5.17 -6.84 6.86
CA PHE A 91 -5.29 -6.94 5.40
C PHE A 91 -6.42 -7.87 4.94
N ARG A 92 -6.90 -8.79 5.79
CA ARG A 92 -8.04 -9.67 5.48
C ARG A 92 -9.32 -8.92 5.17
N ARG A 93 -9.43 -7.66 5.60
CA ARG A 93 -10.55 -6.76 5.28
C ARG A 93 -10.68 -6.43 3.79
N PHE A 94 -9.68 -6.77 2.98
CA PHE A 94 -9.60 -6.39 1.57
C PHE A 94 -9.52 -7.59 0.61
N GLN A 95 -9.76 -8.82 1.07
CA GLN A 95 -9.62 -10.05 0.28
C GLN A 95 -10.88 -10.45 -0.52
N GLU A 96 -11.82 -9.52 -0.71
CA GLU A 96 -13.05 -9.68 -1.51
C GLU A 96 -12.82 -9.53 -3.02
#